data_AF-A0A3T0D5X3-F1
#
_entry.id   AF-A0A3T0D5X3-F1
#
_cell.length_a   1.000
_cell.length_b   1.000
_cell.length_c   1.000
_cell.angle_alpha   90.00
_cell.angle_beta   90.00
_cell.angle_gamma   90.00
#
_symmetry.space_group_name_H-M   'P 1'
#
loop_
_entity.id
_entity.type
_entity.pdbx_description
1 polymer ?
#
loop_
_entity_poly.entity_id
_entity_poly.type
_entity_poly.pdbx_seq_one_letter_code
_entity_poly.pdbx_strand_id
1 'polypeptide(L)'
;MKKVALINLIIMILILLSLMFFLFEFNGKYSLVAHSEGLKYIDINWFRIKIVGTSAQVVINYPFYVTCVAILINLGILIYCFVKNKN
;
A
#
# COMPACT_ATOMS: atom_id res chain seq x y z
N MET A 1 7.27 -18.95 19.89
CA MET A 1 6.17 -19.12 18.92
C MET A 1 5.09 -18.04 19.09
N LYS A 2 4.32 -18.02 20.20
CA LYS A 2 3.26 -17.01 20.44
C LYS A 2 3.74 -15.55 20.32
N LYS A 3 4.90 -15.21 20.89
CA LYS A 3 5.50 -13.85 20.78
C LYS A 3 5.83 -13.44 19.34
N VAL A 4 6.33 -14.38 18.52
CA VAL A 4 6.70 -14.12 17.12
C VAL A 4 5.45 -13.88 16.26
N ALA A 5 4.40 -14.70 16.45
CA ALA A 5 3.12 -14.50 15.78
C ALA A 5 2.48 -13.14 16.14
N LEU A 6 2.54 -12.73 17.41
CA LEU A 6 2.05 -11.43 17.85
C LEU A 6 2.82 -10.27 17.20
N ILE A 7 4.15 -10.34 17.17
CA ILE A 7 5.01 -9.33 16.53
C ILE A 7 4.68 -9.21 15.04
N ASN A 8 4.54 -10.34 14.33
CA ASN A 8 4.16 -10.33 12.92
C ASN A 8 2.80 -9.67 12.68
N LEU A 9 1.82 -9.95 13.54
CA LEU A 9 0.50 -9.35 13.43
C LEU A 9 0.55 -7.83 13.63
N ILE A 10 1.35 -7.35 14.59
CA ILE A 10 1.60 -5.91 14.80
C ILE A 10 2.26 -5.30 13.56
N ILE A 11 3.29 -5.94 13.00
CA ILE A 11 3.98 -5.44 11.80
C ILE A 11 3.01 -5.39 10.61
N MET A 12 2.13 -6.38 10.45
CA MET A 12 1.13 -6.39 9.39
C MET A 12 0.15 -5.21 9.52
N ILE A 13 -0.30 -4.90 10.74
CA ILE A 13 -1.14 -3.72 11.02
C ILE A 13 -0.39 -2.42 10.68
N LEU A 14 0.88 -2.30 11.07
CA LEU A 14 1.68 -1.11 10.79
C LEU A 14 1.90 -0.88 9.28
N ILE A 15 2.13 -1.95 8.52
CA ILE A 15 2.27 -1.91 7.06
C ILE A 15 0.97 -1.39 6.41
N LEU A 16 -0.19 -1.89 6.86
CA LEU A 16 -1.49 -1.45 6.37
C LEU A 16 -1.77 0.02 6.72
N LEU A 17 -1.47 0.44 7.95
CA LEU A 17 -1.65 1.82 8.40
C LEU A 17 -0.77 2.79 7.58
N SER A 18 0.46 2.40 7.29
CA SER A 18 1.38 3.16 6.46
C SER A 18 0.86 3.31 5.02
N LEU A 19 0.31 2.25 4.43
CA LEU A 19 -0.32 2.31 3.11
C LEU A 19 -1.55 3.24 3.12
N MET A 20 -2.42 3.16 4.14
CA MET A 20 -3.57 4.06 4.26
C MET A 20 -3.15 5.52 4.33
N PHE A 21 -2.14 5.83 5.16
CA PHE A 21 -1.62 7.19 5.29
C PHE A 21 -1.00 7.68 3.97
N PHE A 22 -0.22 6.83 3.29
CA PHE A 22 0.32 7.16 1.97
C PHE A 22 -0.78 7.47 0.96
N LEU A 23 -1.81 6.63 0.86
CA LEU A 23 -2.93 6.85 -0.06
C LEU A 23 -3.70 8.13 0.27
N PHE A 24 -3.88 8.43 1.56
CA PHE A 24 -4.53 9.66 2.01
C PHE A 24 -3.71 10.91 1.64
N GLU A 25 -2.42 10.94 1.97
CA GLU A 25 -1.56 12.06 1.61
C GLU A 25 -1.43 12.22 0.10
N PHE A 26 -1.28 11.12 -0.62
CA PHE A 26 -1.17 11.13 -2.08
C PHE A 26 -2.45 11.73 -2.68
N ASN A 27 -3.63 11.28 -2.27
CA ASN A 27 -4.89 11.82 -2.76
C ASN A 27 -5.04 13.32 -2.42
N GLY A 28 -4.71 13.73 -1.19
CA GLY A 28 -4.81 15.13 -0.76
C GLY A 28 -3.84 16.08 -1.47
N LYS A 29 -2.55 15.74 -1.53
CA LYS A 29 -1.51 16.59 -2.15
C LYS A 29 -1.68 16.66 -3.67
N TYR A 30 -2.02 15.55 -4.32
CA TYR A 30 -2.21 15.55 -5.76
C TYR A 30 -3.52 16.19 -6.21
N SER A 31 -4.60 16.11 -5.42
CA SER A 31 -5.85 16.85 -5.72
C SER A 31 -5.61 18.37 -5.75
N LEU A 32 -4.82 18.89 -4.80
CA LEU A 32 -4.42 20.30 -4.75
C LEU A 32 -3.58 20.72 -5.96
N VAL A 33 -2.55 19.93 -6.29
CA VAL A 33 -1.67 20.21 -7.45
C VAL A 33 -2.42 20.06 -8.78
N ALA A 34 -3.31 19.08 -8.89
CA ALA A 34 -4.14 18.85 -10.07
C ALA A 34 -5.04 20.03 -10.42
N HIS A 35 -5.67 20.62 -9.39
CA HIS A 35 -6.48 21.81 -9.56
C HIS A 35 -5.64 23.02 -10.00
N SER A 36 -4.40 23.16 -9.52
CA SER A 36 -3.52 24.28 -9.90
C SER A 36 -2.91 24.14 -11.30
N GLU A 37 -2.71 22.92 -11.80
CA GLU A 37 -2.08 22.66 -13.11
C GLU A 37 -3.09 22.39 -14.24
N GLY A 38 -4.40 22.49 -13.99
CA GLY A 38 -5.43 22.21 -14.98
C GLY A 38 -5.59 20.72 -15.33
N LEU A 39 -5.11 19.83 -14.45
CA LEU A 39 -5.37 18.39 -14.55
C LEU A 39 -6.86 18.15 -14.27
N LYS A 40 -7.54 17.44 -15.16
CA LYS A 40 -8.99 17.16 -15.06
C LYS A 40 -9.29 16.08 -14.02
N TYR A 41 -8.45 15.05 -13.92
CA TYR A 41 -8.62 13.99 -12.91
C TYR A 41 -7.33 13.22 -12.64
N ILE A 42 -7.25 12.65 -11.44
CA ILE A 42 -6.27 11.64 -11.04
C ILE A 42 -7.04 10.43 -10.55
N ASP A 43 -6.89 9.30 -11.24
CA ASP A 43 -7.49 8.02 -10.87
C ASP A 43 -6.41 7.12 -10.28
N ILE A 44 -6.52 6.87 -8.98
CA ILE A 44 -5.59 6.01 -8.23
C ILE A 44 -6.20 4.62 -8.17
N ASN A 45 -5.81 3.77 -9.11
CA ASN A 45 -6.09 2.35 -9.04
C ASN A 45 -5.01 1.64 -8.23
N TRP A 46 -5.34 0.43 -7.75
CA TRP A 46 -4.43 -0.39 -6.96
C TRP A 46 -3.05 -0.58 -7.60
N PHE A 47 -2.98 -0.70 -8.93
CA PHE A 47 -1.72 -0.95 -9.64
C PHE A 47 -1.17 0.25 -10.41
N ARG A 48 -2.02 1.25 -10.68
CA ARG A 48 -1.71 2.34 -11.60
C ARG A 48 -2.31 3.63 -11.11
N ILE A 49 -1.53 4.70 -11.19
CA ILE A 49 -1.98 6.07 -11.00
C ILE A 49 -2.11 6.67 -12.40
N LYS A 50 -3.31 7.04 -12.79
CA LYS A 50 -3.60 7.68 -14.08
C LYS A 50 -3.85 9.16 -13.85
N ILE A 51 -3.02 10.00 -14.45
CA ILE A 51 -3.11 11.45 -14.39
C ILE A 51 -3.57 11.94 -15.77
N VAL A 52 -4.66 12.71 -15.83
CA VAL A 52 -5.19 13.25 -17.08
C VAL A 52 -5.39 14.75 -16.99
N GLY A 53 -4.63 15.47 -17.81
CA GLY A 53 -4.81 16.90 -18.08
C GLY A 53 -4.61 17.19 -19.56
N THR A 54 -3.36 17.41 -19.98
CA THR A 54 -2.95 17.67 -21.37
C THR A 54 -2.52 16.40 -22.12
N SER A 55 -2.03 15.40 -21.40
CA SER A 55 -1.73 14.05 -21.91
C SER A 55 -1.97 13.02 -20.80
N ALA A 56 -2.34 11.79 -21.17
CA ALA A 56 -2.58 10.73 -20.19
C ALA A 56 -1.24 10.13 -19.76
N GLN A 57 -0.82 10.40 -18.53
CA GLN A 57 0.33 9.72 -17.92
C GLN A 57 -0.16 8.61 -17.00
N VAL A 58 0.39 7.41 -17.18
CA VAL A 58 0.11 6.24 -16.35
C VAL A 58 1.39 5.87 -15.63
N VAL A 59 1.38 5.98 -14.31
CA VAL A 59 2.52 5.66 -13.45
C VAL A 59 2.18 4.41 -12.63
N ILE A 60 3.17 3.56 -12.39
CA ILE A 60 3.01 2.37 -11.56
C ILE A 60 2.86 2.79 -10.09
N ASN A 61 1.88 2.21 -9.39
CA ASN A 61 1.71 2.40 -7.95
C ASN A 61 2.73 1.58 -7.15
N TYR A 62 4.02 1.95 -7.25
CA TYR A 62 5.14 1.29 -6.58
C TYR A 62 4.95 1.12 -5.06
N PRO A 63 4.43 2.12 -4.33
CA PRO A 63 4.18 1.99 -2.89
C PRO A 63 3.23 0.83 -2.57
N PHE A 64 2.14 0.67 -3.32
CA PHE A 64 1.23 -0.45 -3.15
C PHE A 64 1.91 -1.80 -3.41
N TYR A 65 2.75 -1.90 -4.46
CA TYR A 65 3.52 -3.12 -4.75
C TYR A 65 4.43 -3.53 -3.58
N VAL A 66 5.17 -2.57 -3.01
CA VAL A 66 6.07 -2.83 -1.87
C VAL A 66 5.27 -3.30 -0.65
N THR A 67 4.13 -2.67 -0.37
CA THR A 67 3.23 -3.09 0.72
C THR A 67 2.73 -4.52 0.53
N CYS A 68 2.31 -4.90 -0.69
CA CYS A 68 1.86 -6.25 -0.98
C CYS A 68 2.95 -7.31 -0.74
N VAL A 69 4.17 -7.06 -1.20
CA VAL A 69 5.31 -7.97 -0.97
C VAL A 69 5.59 -8.12 0.52
N ALA A 70 5.61 -7.01 1.26
CA ALA A 70 5.85 -7.04 2.71
C ALA A 70 4.76 -7.83 3.44
N ILE A 71 3.48 -7.65 3.07
CA ILE A 71 2.36 -8.42 3.64
C ILE A 71 2.52 -9.91 3.35
N LEU A 72 2.86 -10.30 2.11
CA LEU A 72 3.02 -11.70 1.72
C LEU A 72 4.12 -12.40 2.52
N ILE A 73 5.27 -11.75 2.69
CA ILE A 73 6.37 -12.27 3.51
C ILE A 73 5.90 -12.46 4.96
N ASN A 74 5.21 -11.46 5.50
CA ASN A 74 4.73 -11.49 6.89
C ASN A 74 3.68 -12.59 7.12
N LEU A 75 2.78 -12.79 6.15
CA LEU A 75 1.78 -13.84 6.14
C LEU A 75 2.43 -15.23 6.10
N GLY A 76 3.46 -15.41 5.27
CA GLY A 76 4.22 -16.66 5.20
C GLY A 76 4.85 -17.06 6.53
N ILE A 77 5.46 -16.09 7.23
CA ILE A 77 6.04 -16.31 8.57
C ILE A 77 4.93 -16.59 9.60
N LEU A 78 3.79 -15.91 9.51
CA LEU A 78 2.65 -16.15 10.40
C LEU A 78 2.12 -17.59 10.25
N ILE A 79 1.90 -18.03 9.02
CA ILE A 79 1.45 -19.39 8.69
C ILE A 79 2.47 -20.42 9.20
N TYR A 80 3.77 -20.21 8.98
CA TYR A 80 4.82 -21.08 9.52
C TYR A 80 4.75 -21.19 11.05
N CYS A 81 4.57 -20.07 11.74
CA CYS A 81 4.44 -20.05 13.19
C CYS A 81 3.21 -20.84 13.66
N PHE A 82 2.08 -20.77 12.95
CA PHE A 82 0.87 -21.53 13.30
C PHE A 82 1.00 -23.03 13.02
N VAL A 83 1.56 -23.41 11.87
CA VAL A 83 1.74 -24.83 11.49
C VAL A 83 2.74 -25.51 12.42
N LYS A 84 3.90 -24.89 12.68
CA LYS A 84 4.91 -25.46 13.58
C LYS A 84 4.47 -25.48 15.05
N ASN A 85 3.47 -24.70 15.46
CA ASN A 85 2.93 -24.77 16.82
C ASN A 85 1.92 -25.91 17.01
N LYS A 86 1.49 -26.57 15.92
CA LYS A 86 0.57 -27.73 15.95
C LYS A 86 1.29 -29.09 15.90
N ASN A 87 2.53 -29.12 15.45
CA ASN A 87 3.42 -30.30 15.45
C ASN A 87 4.32 -30.29 16.69
#